data_AF-A0A2A7D4K5-F1
#
_entry.id   AF-A0A2A7D4K5-F1
#
_cell.length_a   1.000
_cell.length_b   1.000
_cell.length_c   1.000
_cell.angle_alpha   90.00
_cell.angle_beta   90.00
_cell.angle_gamma   90.00
#
_symmetry.space_group_name_H-M   'P 1'
#
loop_
_entity.id
_entity.type
_entity.pdbx_description
1 polymer ?
#
loop_
_entity_poly.entity_id
_entity_poly.type
_entity_poly.pdbx_seq_one_letter_code
_entity_poly.pdbx_strand_id
1 'polypeptide(L)' 'MELTKLEKAIILGTILNSIGVDDIEEYVDLETLPPIIEVLDEFHRSTTPRAKKEADVSLISKLMDDLLNSKE' A
#
# COMPACT_ATOMS: atom_id res chain seq x y z
N MET A 1 -7.73 12.90 -1.88
CA MET A 1 -7.85 12.31 -0.52
C MET A 1 -6.51 12.19 0.21
N GLU A 2 -6.48 12.22 1.56
CA GLU A 2 -5.28 11.94 2.38
C GLU A 2 -5.25 10.50 2.92
N LEU A 3 -4.14 9.79 2.67
CA LEU A 3 -3.87 8.43 3.13
C LEU A 3 -2.84 8.40 4.25
N THR A 4 -3.10 7.59 5.28
CA THR A 4 -2.15 7.28 6.35
C THR A 4 -0.95 6.47 5.83
N LYS A 5 0.13 6.40 6.61
CA LYS A 5 1.29 5.58 6.25
C LYS A 5 0.95 4.10 6.08
N LEU A 6 0.11 3.55 6.96
CA LEU A 6 -0.34 2.16 6.88
C LEU A 6 -1.19 1.91 5.62
N GLU A 7 -2.11 2.83 5.29
CA GLU A 7 -2.91 2.73 4.06
C GLU A 7 -2.04 2.79 2.79
N LYS A 8 -1.03 3.68 2.76
CA LYS A 8 -0.04 3.73 1.67
C LYS A 8 0.77 2.43 1.57
N ALA A 9 1.20 1.88 2.70
CA ALA A 9 1.92 0.61 2.76
C ALA A 9 1.07 -0.55 2.23
N ILE A 10 -0.22 -0.60 2.58
CA ILE A 10 -1.16 -1.61 2.08
C ILE A 10 -1.30 -1.53 0.56
N ILE A 11 -1.50 -0.32 0.00
CA ILE A 11 -1.59 -0.13 -1.45
C ILE A 11 -0.31 -0.56 -2.14
N LEU A 12 0.84 -0.07 -1.67
CA LEU A 12 2.13 -0.34 -2.30
C LEU A 12 2.46 -1.84 -2.25
N GLY A 13 2.30 -2.49 -1.10
CA GLY A 13 2.51 -3.93 -0.97
C GLY A 13 1.59 -4.75 -1.88
N THR A 14 0.34 -4.30 -2.05
CA THR A 14 -0.61 -4.95 -2.97
C THR A 14 -0.16 -4.82 -4.43
N ILE A 15 0.27 -3.64 -4.86
CA ILE A 15 0.74 -3.38 -6.23
C ILE A 15 2.02 -4.19 -6.52
N LEU A 16 3.01 -4.12 -5.62
CA LEU A 16 4.26 -4.88 -5.78
C LEU A 16 4.01 -6.40 -5.87
N ASN A 17 3.10 -6.92 -5.04
CA ASN A 17 2.73 -8.33 -5.10
C ASN A 17 1.98 -8.70 -6.39
N SER A 18 1.35 -7.74 -7.08
CA SER A 18 0.62 -7.97 -8.33
C SER A 18 1.51 -7.99 -9.58
N ILE A 19 2.66 -7.31 -9.53
CA ILE A 19 3.64 -7.24 -10.64
C ILE A 19 4.43 -8.54 -10.77
N GLY A 20 4.63 -9.28 -9.67
CA GLY A 20 5.47 -10.47 -9.67
C GLY A 20 6.96 -10.12 -9.56
N VAL A 21 7.78 -11.11 -9.20
CA VAL A 21 9.21 -10.91 -8.92
C VAL A 21 10.02 -10.70 -10.19
N ASP A 22 9.65 -11.36 -11.28
CA ASP A 22 10.41 -11.35 -12.53
C ASP A 22 10.32 -10.01 -13.25
N ASP A 23 9.22 -9.28 -13.08
CA ASP A 23 8.98 -8.01 -13.80
C ASP A 23 9.25 -6.77 -12.94
N ILE A 24 9.53 -6.93 -11.63
CA ILE A 24 9.55 -5.79 -10.68
C ILE A 24 10.57 -4.70 -11.05
N GLU A 25 11.71 -5.09 -11.63
CA GLU A 25 12.78 -4.17 -12.05
C GLU A 25 12.36 -3.22 -13.18
N GLU A 26 11.30 -3.54 -13.93
CA GLU A 26 10.75 -2.68 -14.97
C GLU A 26 9.88 -1.54 -14.40
N TYR A 27 9.36 -1.70 -13.17
CA TYR A 27 8.39 -0.80 -12.57
C TYR A 27 8.95 0.06 -11.43
N VAL A 28 10.04 -0.38 -10.78
CA VAL A 28 10.62 0.31 -9.63
C VAL A 28 12.14 0.35 -9.69
N ASP A 29 12.71 1.42 -9.13
CA ASP A 29 14.15 1.52 -8.94
C ASP A 29 14.61 0.52 -7.85
N LEU A 30 15.46 -0.43 -8.26
CA LEU A 30 16.01 -1.47 -7.39
C LEU A 30 16.83 -0.91 -6.23
N GLU A 31 17.39 0.31 -6.32
CA GLU A 31 18.08 0.94 -5.19
C GLU A 31 17.10 1.41 -4.11
N THR A 32 15.88 1.76 -4.50
CA THR A 32 14.83 2.23 -3.59
C THR A 32 13.95 1.12 -3.03
N LEU A 33 13.97 -0.06 -3.65
CA LEU A 33 13.11 -1.18 -3.26
C LEU A 33 13.47 -1.77 -1.87
N PRO A 34 14.76 -2.03 -1.52
CA PRO A 34 15.11 -2.56 -0.20
C PRO A 34 14.59 -1.75 0.99
N PRO A 35 14.80 -0.42 1.07
CA PRO A 35 14.28 0.35 2.20
C PRO A 35 12.75 0.39 2.25
N ILE A 36 12.07 0.30 1.10
CA ILE A 36 10.60 0.18 1.06
C ILE A 36 10.14 -1.17 1.62
N ILE A 37 10.81 -2.27 1.25
CA ILE A 37 10.49 -3.60 1.79
C ILE A 37 10.66 -3.64 3.31
N GLU A 38 11.69 -3.00 3.86
CA GLU A 38 11.88 -2.89 5.32
C GLU A 38 10.70 -2.18 6.00
N VAL A 39 10.24 -1.07 5.43
CA VAL A 39 9.07 -0.33 5.95
C VAL A 39 7.81 -1.19 5.88
N LEU A 40 7.60 -1.94 4.79
CA LEU A 40 6.45 -2.82 4.64
C LEU A 40 6.47 -3.97 5.65
N ASP A 41 7.64 -4.57 5.88
CA ASP A 41 7.83 -5.65 6.88
C ASP A 41 7.64 -5.12 8.32
N GLU A 42 8.09 -3.89 8.62
CA GLU A 42 7.81 -3.24 9.91
C GLU A 42 6.31 -3.09 10.15
N PHE A 43 5.55 -2.60 9.16
CA PHE A 43 4.09 -2.51 9.27
C PHE A 43 3.45 -3.89 9.40
N HIS A 44 3.95 -4.89 8.67
CA HIS A 44 3.43 -6.26 8.76
C HIS A 44 3.60 -6.85 10.18
N ARG A 45 4.75 -6.61 10.82
CA ARG A 45 5.07 -7.12 12.17
C ARG A 45 4.38 -6.36 13.28
N SER A 46 4.26 -5.04 13.15
CA SER A 46 3.76 -4.16 14.21
C SER A 46 2.23 -3.99 14.19
N THR A 47 1.59 -4.22 13.05
CA THR A 47 0.14 -3.98 12.89
C THR A 47 -0.67 -5.18 13.38
N THR A 48 -1.57 -4.94 14.34
CA THR A 48 -2.50 -5.98 14.80
C THR A 48 -3.55 -6.30 13.72
N PRO A 49 -4.14 -7.52 13.70
CA PRO A 49 -5.21 -7.86 12.76
C PRO A 49 -6.40 -6.90 12.80
N ARG A 50 -6.73 -6.39 13.99
CA ARG A 50 -7.79 -5.39 14.17
C ARG A 50 -7.43 -4.06 13.52
N ALA A 51 -6.24 -3.53 13.81
CA ALA A 51 -5.77 -2.27 13.24
C ALA A 51 -5.66 -2.36 11.71
N LYS A 52 -5.20 -3.50 11.18
CA LYS A 52 -5.19 -3.76 9.74
C LYS A 52 -6.60 -3.70 9.16
N LYS A 53 -7.57 -4.39 9.76
CA LYS A 53 -8.97 -4.39 9.29
C LYS A 53 -9.57 -2.98 9.29
N GLU A 54 -9.31 -2.19 10.34
CA GLU A 54 -9.77 -0.80 10.42
C GLU A 54 -9.14 0.06 9.30
N ALA A 55 -7.84 -0.12 9.03
CA ALA A 55 -7.14 0.55 7.94
C ALA A 55 -7.65 0.11 6.56
N ASP A 56 -7.93 -1.18 6.35
CA ASP A 56 -8.49 -1.69 5.09
C ASP A 56 -9.87 -1.08 4.81
N VAL A 57 -10.76 -1.05 5.82
CA VAL A 57 -12.11 -0.46 5.68
C VAL A 57 -12.04 1.04 5.41
N SER A 58 -11.17 1.75 6.14
CA SER A 58 -10.91 3.17 5.92
C SER A 58 -10.44 3.40 4.49
N LEU A 59 -9.40 2.69 4.05
CA LEU A 59 -8.80 2.78 2.72
C LEU A 59 -9.82 2.51 1.60
N ILE A 60 -10.63 1.47 1.72
CA ILE A 60 -11.66 1.13 0.71
C ILE A 60 -12.65 2.27 0.57
N SER A 61 -13.21 2.77 1.69
CA SER A 61 -14.19 3.85 1.68
C SER A 61 -13.63 5.11 1.02
N LYS A 62 -12.39 5.41 1.38
CA LYS A 62 -11.56 6.50 0.86
C LYS A 62 -11.36 6.42 -0.67
N LEU A 63 -10.88 5.28 -1.15
CA LEU A 63 -10.67 5.06 -2.59
C LEU A 63 -11.98 5.10 -3.38
N MET A 64 -13.06 4.53 -2.85
CA MET A 64 -14.38 4.57 -3.49
C MET A 64 -14.92 6.01 -3.59
N ASP A 65 -14.81 6.79 -2.52
CA ASP A 65 -15.24 8.19 -2.52
C ASP A 65 -14.45 9.03 -3.52
N ASP A 66 -13.12 8.90 -3.52
CA ASP A 66 -12.25 9.63 -4.45
C ASP A 66 -12.55 9.23 -5.90
N LEU A 67 -12.74 7.93 -6.21
CA LEU A 67 -13.09 7.48 -7.57
C LEU A 67 -14.46 7.97 -8.06
N LEU A 68 -15.44 8.11 -7.17
CA LEU A 68 -16.80 8.52 -7.53
C LEU A 68 -16.97 10.03 -7.60
N ASN A 69 -16.21 10.79 -6.80
CA ASN A 69 -16.45 12.21 -6.58
C ASN A 69 -15.30 13.12 -7.05
N SER A 70 -14.12 12.59 -7.37
CA SER A 70 -13.05 13.38 -8.00
C SER A 70 -13.42 13.74 -9.43
N LYS A 71 -13.31 15.03 -9.79
CA LYS A 71 -13.42 15.49 -11.19
C LYS A 71 -12.09 15.21 -11.91
N GLU A 72 -12.16 14.71 -13.14
CA GLU A 72 -11.00 14.53 -14.04
C GLU A 72 -10.14 15.79 -14.16
#